data_AF-X0WRA7-F1
#
_entry.id   AF-X0WRA7-F1
#
_cell.length_a   1.000
_cell.length_b   1.000
_cell.length_c   1.000
_cell.angle_alpha   90.00
_cell.angle_beta   90.00
_cell.angle_gamma   90.00
#
_symmetry.space_group_name_H-M   'P 1'
#
loop_
_entity.id
_entity.type
_entity.pdbx_description
1 polymer ?
#
loop_
_entity_poly.entity_id
_entity_poly.type
_entity_poly.pdbx_seq_one_letter_code
_entity_poly.pdbx_strand_id
1 'polypeptide(L)'
;PEVFKEVHKSWIENALKPENIVTHVAVDSQEEADMLSDYDVQVIDNPRKGVVKPIYEMTKDLRLDREDIIIVPSDDFYSFANWDMYLYENMREFYGVLKVNDGHMKDIISMPVMKYPALETMNHVIYHPAYNHMFCDKELHSTAYELGLCRAVPMGDPVFEHKHWAHSTREKDEHDDINDAGYNDGKEIYIKRMNLDIGERLKV
;
A
#
# COMPACT_ATOMS: atom_id res chain seq x y z
N PRO A 1 13.50 -2.44 10.44
CA PRO A 1 14.22 -1.19 10.07
C PRO A 1 15.31 -1.33 9.00
N GLU A 2 16.24 -2.28 9.13
CA GLU A 2 17.38 -2.38 8.19
C GLU A 2 16.98 -2.78 6.77
N VAL A 3 16.08 -3.76 6.61
CA VAL A 3 15.51 -4.16 5.31
C VAL A 3 14.84 -2.95 4.65
N PHE A 4 13.99 -2.24 5.39
CA PHE A 4 13.38 -0.99 4.93
C PHE A 4 14.42 0.02 4.42
N LYS A 5 15.51 0.29 5.14
CA LYS A 5 16.55 1.24 4.72
C LYS A 5 17.20 0.82 3.40
N GLU A 6 17.48 -0.47 3.22
CA GLU A 6 18.07 -1.01 2.00
C GLU A 6 17.12 -0.83 0.81
N VAL A 7 15.86 -1.25 0.97
CA VAL A 7 14.84 -1.18 -0.07
C VAL A 7 14.52 0.27 -0.41
N HIS A 8 14.30 1.12 0.60
CA HIS A 8 14.04 2.55 0.41
C HIS A 8 15.18 3.24 -0.34
N LYS A 9 16.43 2.97 0.04
CA LYS A 9 17.59 3.49 -0.69
C LYS A 9 17.54 3.11 -2.17
N SER A 10 17.22 1.85 -2.49
CA SER A 10 17.06 1.42 -3.88
C SER A 10 15.93 2.16 -4.60
N TRP A 11 14.82 2.46 -3.93
CA TRP A 11 13.74 3.28 -4.50
C TRP A 11 14.19 4.69 -4.84
N ILE A 12 14.93 5.35 -3.93
CA ILE A 12 15.42 6.70 -4.16
C ILE A 12 16.49 6.72 -5.26
N GLU A 13 17.42 5.77 -5.28
CA GLU A 13 18.45 5.67 -6.32
C GLU A 13 17.89 5.40 -7.72
N ASN A 14 16.75 4.70 -7.80
CA ASN A 14 16.06 4.41 -9.06
C ASN A 14 15.10 5.54 -9.50
N ALA A 15 14.83 6.55 -8.67
CA ALA A 15 13.97 7.66 -9.05
C ALA A 15 14.69 8.66 -9.97
N LEU A 16 13.98 9.18 -10.96
CA LEU A 16 14.49 10.23 -11.85
C LEU A 16 14.53 11.60 -11.16
N LYS A 17 13.54 11.88 -10.31
CA LYS A 17 13.40 13.12 -9.53
C LYS A 17 13.22 12.82 -8.04
N PRO A 18 14.25 12.30 -7.35
CA PRO A 18 14.15 11.94 -5.94
C PRO A 18 13.77 13.12 -5.03
N GLU A 19 14.06 14.35 -5.44
CA GLU A 19 13.72 15.58 -4.70
C GLU A 19 12.20 15.82 -4.56
N ASN A 20 11.37 15.17 -5.37
CA ASN A 20 9.91 15.27 -5.28
C ASN A 20 9.29 14.21 -4.37
N ILE A 21 10.10 13.36 -3.74
CA ILE A 21 9.63 12.24 -2.93
C ILE A 21 9.71 12.63 -1.46
N VAL A 22 8.56 12.55 -0.78
CA VAL A 22 8.47 12.63 0.68
C VAL A 22 8.18 11.24 1.22
N THR A 23 8.96 10.79 2.19
CA THR A 23 8.80 9.48 2.82
C THR A 23 8.34 9.64 4.25
N HIS A 24 7.21 9.01 4.56
CA HIS A 24 6.71 8.84 5.92
C HIS A 24 6.80 7.37 6.29
N VAL A 25 7.18 7.08 7.53
CA VAL A 25 7.35 5.70 8.01
C VAL A 25 6.53 5.50 9.27
N ALA A 26 5.80 4.40 9.34
CA ALA A 26 5.19 3.96 10.58
C ALA A 26 5.97 2.77 11.16
N VAL A 27 6.16 2.78 12.48
CA VAL A 27 6.84 1.71 13.22
C VAL A 27 6.04 1.34 14.46
N ASP A 28 6.28 0.15 15.01
CA ASP A 28 5.53 -0.36 16.16
C ASP A 28 6.13 0.13 17.50
N SER A 29 7.36 0.64 17.50
CA SER A 29 8.09 0.99 18.72
C SER A 29 8.97 2.24 18.60
N GLN A 30 9.25 2.87 19.75
CA GLN A 30 10.18 4.01 19.81
C GLN A 30 11.61 3.61 19.44
N GLU A 31 12.04 2.37 19.77
CA GLU A 31 13.36 1.87 19.41
C GLU A 31 13.55 1.83 17.88
N GLU A 32 12.55 1.34 17.14
CA GLU A 32 12.57 1.35 15.68
C GLU A 32 12.55 2.77 15.11
N ALA A 33 11.85 3.70 15.75
CA ALA A 33 11.85 5.11 15.35
C ALA A 33 13.23 5.76 15.56
N ASP A 34 13.89 5.46 16.67
CA ASP A 34 15.24 5.95 16.96
C ASP A 34 16.24 5.41 15.93
N MET A 35 16.06 4.18 15.44
CA MET A 35 16.86 3.60 14.35
C MET A 35 16.62 4.27 12.98
N LEU A 36 15.52 5.01 12.84
CA LEU A 36 15.06 5.67 11.60
C LEU A 36 14.98 7.19 11.77
N SER A 37 15.85 7.77 12.61
CA SER A 37 15.86 9.20 12.95
C SER A 37 16.02 10.16 11.76
N ASP A 38 16.47 9.66 10.60
CA ASP A 38 16.61 10.43 9.37
C ASP A 38 15.31 10.52 8.54
N TYR A 39 14.25 9.86 8.98
CA TYR A 39 12.94 9.80 8.33
C TYR A 39 11.87 10.54 9.15
N ASP A 40 10.76 10.91 8.50
CA ASP A 40 9.55 11.30 9.23
C ASP A 40 8.83 10.06 9.74
N VAL A 41 9.02 9.74 11.02
CA VAL A 41 8.56 8.49 11.64
C VAL A 41 7.41 8.73 12.61
N GLN A 42 6.38 7.91 12.51
CA GLN A 42 5.28 7.82 13.47
C GLN A 42 5.33 6.48 14.19
N VAL A 43 5.33 6.52 15.53
CA VAL A 43 5.19 5.32 16.36
C VAL A 43 3.72 5.01 16.54
N ILE A 44 3.29 3.82 16.10
CA ILE A 44 1.90 3.39 16.11
C ILE A 44 1.81 2.11 16.93
N ASP A 45 1.11 2.18 18.07
CA ASP A 45 0.83 0.99 18.88
C ASP A 45 -0.04 0.01 18.07
N ASN A 46 0.52 -1.13 17.65
CA ASN A 46 -0.15 -2.08 16.76
C ASN A 46 -0.24 -3.49 17.39
N PRO A 47 -1.14 -3.70 18.36
CA PRO A 47 -1.15 -4.92 19.16
C PRO A 47 -1.60 -6.17 18.38
N ARG A 48 -2.31 -6.01 17.26
CA ARG A 48 -2.76 -7.13 16.42
C ARG A 48 -1.75 -7.52 15.35
N LYS A 49 -0.70 -6.70 15.16
CA LYS A 49 0.26 -6.76 14.05
C LYS A 49 -0.42 -6.71 12.67
N GLY A 50 0.35 -6.34 11.64
CA GLY A 50 -0.15 -6.19 10.28
C GLY A 50 -0.25 -4.74 9.82
N VAL A 51 -0.42 -4.56 8.50
CA VAL A 51 -0.19 -3.28 7.82
C VAL A 51 -1.36 -2.30 7.92
N VAL A 52 -2.56 -2.79 8.20
CA VAL A 52 -3.80 -2.01 8.07
C VAL A 52 -3.83 -0.83 9.03
N LYS A 53 -3.59 -1.07 10.32
CA LYS A 53 -3.65 -0.02 11.35
C LYS A 53 -2.62 1.09 11.09
N PRO A 54 -1.33 0.78 10.86
CA PRO A 54 -0.35 1.81 10.51
C PRO A 54 -0.77 2.67 9.33
N ILE A 55 -1.21 2.05 8.23
CA ILE A 55 -1.60 2.76 7.01
C ILE A 55 -2.84 3.63 7.25
N TYR A 56 -3.84 3.13 8.00
CA TYR A 56 -5.03 3.92 8.32
C TYR A 56 -4.69 5.15 9.17
N GLU A 57 -3.88 4.98 10.21
CA GLU A 57 -3.45 6.10 11.07
C GLU A 57 -2.64 7.15 10.29
N MET A 58 -1.80 6.73 9.34
CA MET A 58 -1.06 7.66 8.47
C MET A 58 -1.94 8.40 7.45
N THR A 59 -3.09 7.83 7.06
CA THR A 59 -3.90 8.34 5.92
C THR A 59 -5.19 9.05 6.33
N LYS A 60 -5.76 8.73 7.50
CA LYS A 60 -7.08 9.25 7.95
C LYS A 60 -7.16 10.78 7.99
N ASP A 61 -6.06 11.45 8.35
CA ASP A 61 -5.97 12.90 8.48
C ASP A 61 -5.07 13.53 7.40
N LEU A 62 -4.65 12.74 6.41
CA LEU A 62 -3.71 13.18 5.38
C LEU A 62 -4.34 14.28 4.52
N ARG A 63 -3.57 15.35 4.30
CA ARG A 63 -3.91 16.50 3.44
C ARG A 63 -2.77 16.73 2.47
N LEU A 64 -3.06 16.59 1.19
CA LEU A 64 -2.10 16.70 0.10
C LEU A 64 -2.68 17.54 -1.04
N ASP A 65 -1.84 17.90 -2.00
CA ASP A 65 -2.30 18.52 -3.22
C ASP A 65 -2.99 17.49 -4.12
N ARG A 66 -3.93 17.97 -4.93
CA ARG A 66 -4.73 17.13 -5.86
C ARG A 66 -3.86 16.26 -6.78
N GLU A 67 -2.67 16.75 -7.13
CA GLU A 67 -1.75 16.11 -8.06
C GLU A 67 -0.82 15.10 -7.38
N ASP A 68 -0.75 15.09 -6.05
CA ASP A 68 0.14 14.20 -5.31
C ASP A 68 -0.27 12.73 -5.51
N ILE A 69 0.73 11.89 -5.67
CA ILE A 69 0.60 10.45 -5.83
C ILE A 69 1.06 9.80 -4.52
N ILE A 70 0.16 9.03 -3.93
CA ILE A 70 0.39 8.23 -2.72
C ILE A 70 0.78 6.83 -3.16
N ILE A 71 1.85 6.30 -2.57
CA ILE A 71 2.36 4.96 -2.82
C ILE A 71 2.54 4.30 -1.45
N VAL A 72 2.04 3.08 -1.30
CA VAL A 72 2.18 2.32 -0.05
C VAL A 72 2.85 0.97 -0.31
N PRO A 73 4.18 0.95 -0.49
CA PRO A 73 4.94 -0.29 -0.62
C PRO A 73 5.22 -0.92 0.75
N SER A 74 5.25 -2.24 0.83
CA SER A 74 5.97 -2.97 1.90
C SER A 74 7.47 -3.00 1.60
N ASP A 75 8.28 -3.43 2.56
CA ASP A 75 9.74 -3.50 2.47
C ASP A 75 10.26 -4.66 1.62
N ASP A 76 9.38 -5.39 0.93
CA ASP A 76 9.71 -6.43 -0.05
C ASP A 76 9.31 -6.06 -1.50
N PHE A 77 8.92 -4.81 -1.75
CA PHE A 77 8.74 -4.27 -3.10
C PHE A 77 10.00 -3.56 -3.60
N TYR A 78 10.47 -3.94 -4.79
CA TYR A 78 11.60 -3.29 -5.44
C TYR A 78 11.14 -2.51 -6.68
N SER A 79 11.70 -1.31 -6.83
CA SER A 79 11.44 -0.44 -7.98
C SER A 79 12.33 -0.76 -9.17
N PHE A 80 11.93 -0.27 -10.34
CA PHE A 80 12.76 -0.21 -11.54
C PHE A 80 13.21 1.23 -11.81
N ALA A 81 14.17 1.42 -12.70
CA ALA A 81 14.70 2.75 -13.02
C ALA A 81 13.62 3.70 -13.59
N ASN A 82 13.59 4.93 -13.10
CA ASN A 82 12.65 6.00 -13.43
C ASN A 82 11.18 5.69 -13.11
N TRP A 83 10.93 4.90 -12.05
CA TRP A 83 9.59 4.50 -11.63
C TRP A 83 8.68 5.70 -11.32
N ASP A 84 9.24 6.77 -10.76
CA ASP A 84 8.53 8.00 -10.37
C ASP A 84 7.94 8.70 -11.60
N MET A 85 8.74 8.84 -12.65
CA MET A 85 8.28 9.39 -13.93
C MET A 85 7.26 8.47 -14.60
N TYR A 86 7.43 7.15 -14.51
CA TYR A 86 6.46 6.20 -15.03
C TYR A 86 5.09 6.35 -14.34
N LEU A 87 5.06 6.47 -13.01
CA LEU A 87 3.82 6.70 -12.27
C LEU A 87 3.20 8.05 -12.61
N TYR A 88 4.01 9.11 -12.65
CA TYR A 88 3.55 10.44 -13.07
C TYR A 88 2.90 10.41 -14.46
N GLU A 89 3.56 9.81 -15.46
CA GLU A 89 3.06 9.75 -16.83
C GLU A 89 1.76 8.96 -16.95
N ASN A 90 1.65 7.85 -16.21
CA ASN A 90 0.39 7.12 -16.15
C ASN A 90 -0.70 7.96 -15.48
N MET A 91 -0.39 8.65 -14.38
CA MET A 91 -1.41 9.27 -13.53
C MET A 91 -1.68 10.75 -13.78
N ARG A 92 -0.90 11.43 -14.64
CA ARG A 92 -1.00 12.90 -14.83
C ARG A 92 -2.43 13.38 -15.12
N GLU A 93 -3.21 12.62 -15.87
CA GLU A 93 -4.61 12.91 -16.22
C GLU A 93 -5.62 11.96 -15.55
N PHE A 94 -5.15 11.13 -14.62
CA PHE A 94 -5.97 10.11 -13.96
C PHE A 94 -5.94 10.25 -12.44
N TYR A 95 -7.09 10.64 -11.87
CA TYR A 95 -7.28 10.90 -10.44
C TYR A 95 -7.92 9.71 -9.72
N GLY A 96 -7.34 8.52 -9.93
CA GLY A 96 -7.85 7.26 -9.40
C GLY A 96 -6.77 6.42 -8.71
N VAL A 97 -7.02 5.12 -8.63
CA VAL A 97 -6.10 4.08 -8.16
C VAL A 97 -5.52 3.36 -9.36
N LEU A 98 -4.19 3.36 -9.47
CA LEU A 98 -3.45 2.65 -10.49
C LEU A 98 -3.07 1.26 -9.96
N LYS A 99 -3.57 0.22 -10.61
CA LYS A 99 -3.10 -1.16 -10.39
C LYS A 99 -1.87 -1.39 -11.25
N VAL A 100 -0.71 -1.32 -10.61
CA VAL A 100 0.59 -1.54 -11.24
C VAL A 100 0.90 -3.03 -11.39
N ASN A 101 1.88 -3.35 -12.23
CA ASN A 101 2.35 -4.72 -12.41
C ASN A 101 3.32 -5.08 -11.27
N ASP A 102 2.95 -6.04 -10.43
CA ASP A 102 3.78 -6.54 -9.33
C ASP A 102 4.43 -7.91 -9.64
N GLY A 103 4.31 -8.37 -10.90
CA GLY A 103 4.71 -9.72 -11.33
C GLY A 103 3.64 -10.78 -11.08
N HIS A 104 2.56 -10.42 -10.39
CA HIS A 104 1.50 -11.31 -9.94
C HIS A 104 0.12 -10.71 -10.22
N MET A 105 -0.27 -10.69 -11.50
CA MET A 105 -1.55 -10.14 -11.93
C MET A 105 -2.75 -10.98 -11.43
N LYS A 106 -3.21 -10.70 -10.21
CA LYS A 106 -4.46 -11.19 -9.59
C LYS A 106 -5.46 -10.04 -9.46
N ASP A 107 -6.72 -10.31 -9.13
CA ASP A 107 -7.74 -9.28 -8.84
C ASP A 107 -7.56 -8.64 -7.44
N ILE A 108 -6.36 -8.12 -7.18
CA ILE A 108 -5.95 -7.43 -5.95
C ILE A 108 -5.11 -6.19 -6.32
N ILE A 109 -4.98 -5.25 -5.39
CA ILE A 109 -4.02 -4.14 -5.46
C ILE A 109 -3.04 -4.35 -4.32
N SER A 110 -1.95 -5.07 -4.61
CA SER A 110 -0.92 -5.47 -3.64
C SER A 110 -0.04 -4.30 -3.20
N MET A 111 0.15 -3.31 -4.08
CA MET A 111 0.79 -2.04 -3.77
C MET A 111 -0.15 -0.88 -4.16
N PRO A 112 -0.80 -0.22 -3.18
CA PRO A 112 -1.62 0.95 -3.44
C PRO A 112 -0.80 2.05 -4.11
N VAL A 113 -1.27 2.49 -5.27
CA VAL A 113 -0.76 3.66 -5.98
C VAL A 113 -1.95 4.50 -6.41
N MET A 114 -2.10 5.70 -5.88
CA MET A 114 -3.31 6.49 -6.08
C MET A 114 -3.09 7.99 -5.95
N LYS A 115 -3.87 8.79 -6.68
CA LYS A 115 -3.88 10.24 -6.44
C LYS A 115 -4.72 10.59 -5.22
N TYR A 116 -4.38 11.70 -4.57
CA TYR A 116 -5.08 12.17 -3.37
C TYR A 116 -6.63 12.23 -3.50
N PRO A 117 -7.24 12.69 -4.60
CA PRO A 117 -8.70 12.72 -4.72
C PRO A 117 -9.38 11.34 -4.67
N ALA A 118 -8.66 10.28 -5.06
CA ALA A 118 -9.17 8.92 -4.91
C ALA A 118 -9.22 8.53 -3.43
N LEU A 119 -8.24 8.95 -2.63
CA LEU A 119 -8.21 8.71 -1.18
C LEU A 119 -9.35 9.46 -0.49
N GLU A 120 -9.59 10.73 -0.86
CA GLU A 120 -10.74 11.50 -0.36
C GLU A 120 -12.07 10.83 -0.71
N THR A 121 -12.22 10.37 -1.95
CA THR A 121 -13.43 9.66 -2.40
C THR A 121 -13.64 8.36 -1.63
N MET A 122 -12.56 7.69 -1.22
CA MET A 122 -12.58 6.50 -0.38
C MET A 122 -12.54 6.82 1.13
N ASN A 123 -12.94 8.03 1.52
CA ASN A 123 -13.08 8.45 2.92
C ASN A 123 -11.77 8.31 3.74
N HIS A 124 -10.63 8.59 3.10
CA HIS A 124 -9.30 8.45 3.70
C HIS A 124 -8.93 7.03 4.15
N VAL A 125 -9.52 6.01 3.51
CA VAL A 125 -9.25 4.60 3.81
C VAL A 125 -8.60 3.93 2.60
N ILE A 126 -7.32 3.55 2.73
CA ILE A 126 -6.67 2.63 1.79
C ILE A 126 -7.02 1.19 2.15
N TYR A 127 -6.81 0.82 3.42
CA TYR A 127 -7.18 -0.47 3.97
C TYR A 127 -8.12 -0.28 5.15
N HIS A 128 -9.28 -0.94 5.12
CA HIS A 128 -10.30 -0.72 6.14
C HIS A 128 -9.85 -1.26 7.52
N PRO A 129 -9.99 -0.51 8.64
CA PRO A 129 -9.55 -0.93 9.98
C PRO A 129 -10.20 -2.19 10.57
N ALA A 130 -11.18 -2.77 9.87
CA ALA A 130 -11.75 -4.06 10.22
C ALA A 130 -10.75 -5.21 9.97
N TYR A 131 -9.80 -5.02 9.06
CA TYR A 131 -8.73 -5.98 8.76
C TYR A 131 -7.49 -5.73 9.62
N ASN A 132 -6.64 -6.74 9.71
CA ASN A 132 -5.25 -6.58 10.17
C ASN A 132 -4.26 -6.68 8.99
N HIS A 133 -4.51 -7.61 8.06
CA HIS A 133 -3.67 -7.85 6.88
C HIS A 133 -4.44 -8.50 5.72
N MET A 134 -4.82 -9.79 5.85
CA MET A 134 -5.36 -10.56 4.73
C MET A 134 -6.69 -9.99 4.19
N PHE A 135 -6.82 -9.98 2.85
CA PHE A 135 -7.97 -9.51 2.07
C PHE A 135 -8.22 -7.99 2.03
N CYS A 136 -7.42 -7.16 2.71
CA CYS A 136 -7.59 -5.70 2.64
C CYS A 136 -7.27 -5.13 1.24
N ASP A 137 -6.25 -5.68 0.58
CA ASP A 137 -5.84 -5.43 -0.80
C ASP A 137 -6.91 -5.81 -1.84
N LYS A 138 -7.64 -6.88 -1.56
CA LYS A 138 -8.76 -7.35 -2.37
C LYS A 138 -9.98 -6.44 -2.22
N GLU A 139 -10.31 -6.01 -1.01
CA GLU A 139 -11.39 -5.04 -0.81
C GLU A 139 -11.05 -3.69 -1.45
N LEU A 140 -9.81 -3.22 -1.33
CA LEU A 140 -9.33 -2.02 -2.02
C LEU A 140 -9.57 -2.12 -3.53
N HIS A 141 -9.15 -3.23 -4.14
CA HIS A 141 -9.37 -3.48 -5.57
C HIS A 141 -10.86 -3.44 -5.94
N SER A 142 -11.70 -4.20 -5.23
CA SER A 142 -13.14 -4.27 -5.50
C SER A 142 -13.84 -2.92 -5.33
N THR A 143 -13.50 -2.18 -4.28
CA THR A 143 -14.07 -0.86 -3.97
C THR A 143 -13.67 0.18 -5.01
N ALA A 144 -12.38 0.27 -5.36
CA ALA A 144 -11.90 1.17 -6.39
C ALA A 144 -12.50 0.85 -7.76
N TYR A 145 -12.69 -0.44 -8.08
CA TYR A 145 -13.33 -0.88 -9.31
C TYR A 145 -14.82 -0.49 -9.36
N GLU A 146 -15.58 -0.74 -8.28
CA GLU A 146 -17.00 -0.40 -8.17
C GLU A 146 -17.25 1.12 -8.27
N LEU A 147 -16.34 1.93 -7.74
CA LEU A 147 -16.38 3.40 -7.84
C LEU A 147 -15.94 3.94 -9.21
N GLY A 148 -15.48 3.09 -10.13
CA GLY A 148 -14.92 3.52 -11.42
C GLY A 148 -13.59 4.28 -11.29
N LEU A 149 -12.87 4.09 -10.18
CA LEU A 149 -11.60 4.73 -9.87
C LEU A 149 -10.38 3.85 -10.18
N CYS A 150 -10.57 2.57 -10.50
CA CYS A 150 -9.46 1.64 -10.73
C CYS A 150 -9.06 1.58 -12.21
N ARG A 151 -7.76 1.68 -12.49
CA ARG A 151 -7.19 1.42 -13.81
C ARG A 151 -5.96 0.53 -13.69
N ALA A 152 -5.93 -0.57 -14.44
CA ALA A 152 -4.76 -1.42 -14.55
C ALA A 152 -3.81 -0.94 -15.66
N VAL A 153 -2.51 -1.08 -15.42
CA VAL A 153 -1.49 -0.87 -16.46
C VAL A 153 -1.49 -2.06 -17.45
N PRO A 154 -1.05 -1.84 -18.71
CA PRO A 154 -0.96 -2.92 -19.69
C PRO A 154 -0.07 -4.09 -19.25
N MET A 155 -0.35 -5.28 -19.78
CA MET A 155 0.59 -6.40 -19.68
C MET A 155 1.87 -6.07 -20.45
N GLY A 156 3.02 -6.24 -19.80
CA GLY A 156 4.33 -5.92 -20.35
C GLY A 156 4.92 -4.61 -19.84
N ASP A 157 4.15 -3.82 -19.09
CA ASP A 157 4.68 -2.68 -18.34
C ASP A 157 5.71 -3.15 -17.29
N PRO A 158 6.67 -2.27 -16.94
CA PRO A 158 7.67 -2.57 -15.93
C PRO A 158 7.07 -3.07 -14.61
N VAL A 159 7.81 -3.97 -13.96
CA VAL A 159 7.37 -4.67 -12.76
C VAL A 159 7.94 -3.99 -11.52
N PHE A 160 7.07 -3.65 -10.57
CA PHE A 160 7.48 -3.42 -9.18
C PHE A 160 7.63 -4.80 -8.53
N GLU A 161 8.85 -5.31 -8.46
CA GLU A 161 9.11 -6.70 -8.07
C GLU A 161 8.70 -6.93 -6.61
N HIS A 162 7.66 -7.73 -6.40
CA HIS A 162 7.18 -8.11 -5.08
C HIS A 162 7.85 -9.42 -4.64
N LYS A 163 8.89 -9.33 -3.80
CA LYS A 163 9.64 -10.49 -3.30
C LYS A 163 8.92 -11.19 -2.14
N HIS A 164 7.70 -11.64 -2.39
CA HIS A 164 6.87 -12.32 -1.39
C HIS A 164 7.24 -13.80 -1.22
N TRP A 165 7.33 -14.30 0.03
CA TRP A 165 7.71 -15.68 0.35
C TRP A 165 6.86 -16.75 -0.35
N ALA A 166 5.56 -16.48 -0.54
CA ALA A 166 4.63 -17.38 -1.22
C ALA A 166 5.01 -17.65 -2.69
N HIS A 167 5.93 -16.87 -3.25
CA HIS A 167 6.46 -17.03 -4.61
C HIS A 167 7.92 -17.50 -4.61
N SER A 168 8.43 -17.97 -3.48
CA SER A 168 9.80 -18.48 -3.29
C SER A 168 10.90 -17.47 -3.59
N THR A 169 10.59 -16.17 -3.51
CA THR A 169 11.53 -15.07 -3.76
C THR A 169 12.22 -14.58 -2.49
N ARG A 170 11.73 -14.98 -1.31
CA ARG A 170 12.40 -14.87 0.01
C ARG A 170 12.00 -16.02 0.93
N GLU A 171 12.73 -16.19 2.02
CA GLU A 171 12.35 -17.12 3.10
C GLU A 171 11.17 -16.57 3.91
N LYS A 172 10.33 -17.47 4.41
CA LYS A 172 9.19 -17.16 5.26
C LYS A 172 9.67 -16.73 6.65
N ASP A 173 9.04 -15.72 7.24
CA ASP A 173 9.34 -15.22 8.58
C ASP A 173 8.14 -15.30 9.55
N GLU A 174 8.34 -14.78 10.77
CA GLU A 174 7.30 -14.77 11.82
C GLU A 174 6.09 -13.91 11.43
N HIS A 175 6.28 -12.82 10.67
CA HIS A 175 5.18 -11.98 10.23
C HIS A 175 4.29 -12.72 9.25
N ASP A 176 4.87 -13.55 8.38
CA ASP A 176 4.12 -14.39 7.45
C ASP A 176 3.26 -15.43 8.18
N ASP A 177 3.79 -16.05 9.23
CA ASP A 177 3.03 -17.00 10.05
C ASP A 177 1.85 -16.32 10.76
N ILE A 178 2.05 -15.11 11.29
CA ILE A 178 0.99 -14.30 11.91
C ILE A 178 -0.09 -13.94 10.87
N ASN A 179 0.33 -13.48 9.69
CA ASN A 179 -0.58 -13.07 8.63
C ASN A 179 -1.40 -14.27 8.10
N ASP A 180 -0.76 -15.43 7.90
CA ASP A 180 -1.42 -16.66 7.46
C ASP A 180 -2.45 -17.15 8.47
N ALA A 181 -2.15 -17.05 9.78
CA ALA A 181 -3.10 -17.41 10.83
C ALA A 181 -4.38 -16.56 10.75
N GLY A 182 -4.29 -15.31 10.29
CA GLY A 182 -5.41 -14.40 10.07
C GLY A 182 -6.21 -14.61 8.78
N TYR A 183 -5.88 -15.61 7.96
CA TYR A 183 -6.51 -15.79 6.64
C TYR A 183 -8.04 -15.95 6.71
N ASN A 184 -8.53 -16.85 7.58
CA ASN A 184 -9.96 -17.13 7.67
C ASN A 184 -10.74 -15.93 8.21
N ASP A 185 -10.18 -15.23 9.21
CA ASP A 185 -10.78 -14.02 9.78
C ASP A 185 -10.90 -12.92 8.70
N GLY A 186 -9.80 -12.67 7.96
CA GLY A 186 -9.80 -11.71 6.86
C GLY A 186 -10.81 -12.06 5.77
N LYS A 187 -10.92 -13.35 5.42
CA LYS A 187 -11.91 -13.82 4.43
C LYS A 187 -13.35 -13.58 4.89
N GLU A 188 -13.65 -13.84 6.17
CA GLU A 188 -14.99 -13.59 6.72
C GLU A 188 -15.34 -12.11 6.74
N ILE A 189 -14.38 -11.25 7.13
CA ILE A 189 -14.55 -9.79 7.11
C ILE A 189 -14.85 -9.34 5.67
N TYR A 190 -14.07 -9.82 4.69
CA TYR A 190 -14.28 -9.52 3.28
C TYR A 190 -15.66 -9.90 2.79
N ILE A 191 -16.12 -11.12 3.06
CA ILE A 191 -17.46 -11.57 2.67
C ILE A 191 -18.54 -10.68 3.31
N LYS A 192 -18.42 -10.34 4.59
CA LYS A 192 -19.38 -9.48 5.28
C LYS A 192 -19.42 -8.08 4.67
N ARG A 193 -18.25 -7.49 4.41
CA ARG A 193 -18.12 -6.11 3.90
C ARG A 193 -18.51 -5.97 2.43
N MET A 194 -18.24 -6.98 1.61
CA MET A 194 -18.67 -6.98 0.20
C MET A 194 -20.19 -7.12 0.02
N ASN A 195 -20.94 -7.50 1.06
CA ASN A 195 -22.40 -7.47 1.06
C ASN A 195 -22.99 -6.11 1.46
N LEU A 196 -22.15 -5.16 1.91
CA LEU A 196 -22.57 -3.78 2.15
C LEU A 196 -22.68 -3.03 0.83
N ASP A 197 -23.61 -2.07 0.77
CA ASP A 197 -23.55 -1.06 -0.28
C ASP A 197 -22.26 -0.23 -0.16
N ILE A 198 -21.86 0.38 -1.28
CA ILE A 198 -20.61 1.11 -1.35
C ILE A 198 -20.51 2.25 -0.33
N GLY A 199 -21.64 2.91 0.00
CA GLY A 199 -21.67 4.02 0.95
C GLY A 199 -21.37 3.57 2.37
N GLU A 200 -21.98 2.45 2.81
CA GLU A 200 -21.68 1.85 4.10
C GLU A 200 -20.28 1.23 4.15
N ARG A 201 -19.80 0.65 3.03
CA ARG A 201 -18.45 0.07 2.96
C ARG A 201 -17.35 1.11 3.17
N LEU A 202 -17.54 2.34 2.72
CA LEU A 202 -16.55 3.42 2.86
C LEU A 202 -16.46 4.03 4.27
N LYS A 203 -17.42 3.73 5.17
CA LYS A 203 -17.38 4.23 6.55
C LYS A 203 -16.40 3.43 7.40
N VAL A 204 -15.80 4.09 8.38
CA VAL A 204 -14.96 3.50 9.46
C VAL A 204 -15.70 3.53 10.78
#